data_AF-A0A183EZX3-F1
#
_entry.id   AF-A0A183EZX3-F1
#
_cell.length_a   1.000
_cell.length_b   1.000
_cell.length_c   1.000
_cell.angle_alpha   90.00
_cell.angle_beta   90.00
_cell.angle_gamma   90.00
#
_symmetry.space_group_name_H-M   'P 1'
#
loop_
_entity.id
_entity.type
_entity.pdbx_description
1 polymer ?
#
loop_
_entity_poly.entity_id
_entity_poly.type
_entity_poly.pdbx_seq_one_letter_code
_entity_poly.pdbx_strand_id
1 'polypeptide(L)'
;MVIQKQYPATRQIEVLHEFSSKGGGTSPSSGAAAGILMRPDQPTSLLNFVIAELLNTEQSYVRELQSIVDFYMRPFDAPENEPLIASHLRDRSEIIFGNIPDLVGSPFDLLIEIALKIGLN
;
A
#
# COMPACT_ATOMS: atom_id res chain seq x y z
N MET A 1 -23.73 -4.10 46.14
CA MET A 1 -23.20 -2.85 45.54
C MET A 1 -23.07 -3.11 44.03
N VAL A 2 -24.03 -2.62 43.24
CA VAL A 2 -24.10 -2.87 41.78
C VAL A 2 -23.44 -1.69 41.08
N ILE A 3 -22.34 -1.93 40.37
CA ILE A 3 -21.68 -0.88 39.56
C ILE A 3 -22.34 -0.88 38.19
N GLN A 4 -23.22 0.09 37.96
CA GLN A 4 -23.79 0.36 36.64
C GLN A 4 -22.69 0.95 35.75
N LYS A 5 -22.25 0.20 34.74
CA LYS A 5 -21.27 0.65 33.77
C LYS A 5 -21.96 1.61 32.80
N GLN A 6 -21.78 2.91 33.02
CA GLN A 6 -22.30 3.92 32.11
C GLN A 6 -21.46 3.93 30.83
N TYR A 7 -22.09 3.69 29.68
CA TYR A 7 -21.44 3.83 28.38
C TYR A 7 -21.73 5.25 27.85
N PRO A 8 -20.71 5.98 27.35
CA PRO A 8 -20.94 7.33 26.83
C PRO A 8 -21.82 7.29 25.58
N ALA A 9 -22.70 8.28 25.46
CA ALA A 9 -23.69 8.39 24.40
C ALA A 9 -23.07 8.38 23.00
N THR A 10 -23.69 7.62 22.10
CA THR A 10 -23.33 7.54 20.68
C THR A 10 -23.45 8.92 20.03
N ARG A 11 -22.35 9.48 19.54
CA ARG A 11 -22.42 10.69 18.70
C ARG A 11 -23.00 10.28 17.34
N GLN A 12 -24.28 10.58 17.13
CA GLN A 12 -24.90 10.47 15.81
C GLN A 12 -24.33 11.56 14.91
N ILE A 13 -23.91 11.20 13.71
CA ILE A 13 -23.46 12.17 12.69
C ILE A 13 -24.72 12.71 12.02
N GLU A 14 -25.06 13.98 12.27
CA GLU A 14 -26.13 14.68 11.54
C GLU A 14 -25.63 15.03 10.13
N VAL A 15 -26.33 14.53 9.11
CA VAL A 15 -26.10 14.91 7.71
C VAL A 15 -27.01 16.09 7.39
N LEU A 16 -26.43 17.29 7.25
CA LEU A 16 -27.17 18.49 6.87
C LEU A 16 -27.56 18.41 5.38
N HIS A 17 -28.83 18.14 5.09
CA HIS A 17 -29.38 18.32 3.74
C HIS A 17 -29.86 19.76 3.58
N GLU A 18 -28.98 20.66 3.12
CA GLU A 18 -29.42 21.98 2.67
C GLU A 18 -29.84 21.92 1.21
N PHE A 19 -31.15 21.80 0.99
CA PHE A 19 -31.77 22.10 -0.30
C PHE A 19 -32.27 23.54 -0.25
N SER A 20 -31.57 24.46 -0.92
CA SER A 20 -32.21 25.67 -1.43
C SER A 20 -31.48 26.27 -2.61
N SER A 21 -32.25 27.00 -3.40
CA SER A 21 -32.14 27.26 -4.82
C SER A 21 -31.58 28.66 -5.12
N LYS A 22 -31.04 28.83 -6.34
CA LYS A 22 -30.87 30.07 -7.14
C LYS A 22 -29.75 31.08 -6.78
N GLY A 23 -28.96 31.40 -7.82
CA GLY A 23 -28.34 32.72 -8.01
C GLY A 23 -26.99 32.66 -8.75
N GLY A 24 -26.92 33.15 -10.00
CA GLY A 24 -25.70 33.15 -10.80
C GLY A 24 -24.80 34.38 -10.63
N GLY A 25 -23.59 34.32 -11.18
CA GLY A 25 -22.78 35.49 -11.56
C GLY A 25 -21.28 35.46 -11.22
N THR A 26 -20.46 35.39 -12.28
CA THR A 26 -19.11 35.98 -12.49
C THR A 26 -17.87 35.50 -11.71
N SER A 27 -16.92 34.92 -12.46
CA SER A 27 -15.45 34.77 -12.23
C SER A 27 -14.74 36.13 -12.06
N PRO A 28 -13.40 36.26 -11.83
CA PRO A 28 -12.30 35.26 -11.82
C PRO A 28 -11.24 35.44 -10.69
N SER A 29 -10.42 34.42 -10.40
CA SER A 29 -9.00 34.63 -10.00
C SER A 29 -8.21 33.34 -9.82
N SER A 30 -7.04 33.35 -10.48
CA SER A 30 -5.77 32.74 -10.09
C SER A 30 -5.79 31.44 -9.27
N GLY A 31 -5.52 30.35 -9.97
CA GLY A 31 -5.10 29.10 -9.38
C GLY A 31 -4.83 28.10 -10.48
N ALA A 32 -3.61 28.13 -11.03
CA ALA A 32 -3.10 27.09 -11.90
C ALA A 32 -2.91 25.80 -11.09
N ALA A 33 -4.01 25.17 -10.68
CA ALA A 33 -4.08 23.76 -10.36
C ALA A 33 -4.52 23.07 -11.66
N ALA A 34 -3.58 22.98 -12.60
CA ALA A 34 -3.76 22.18 -13.79
C ALA A 34 -4.04 20.74 -13.38
N GLY A 35 -5.24 20.26 -13.72
CA GLY A 35 -5.40 18.87 -14.16
C GLY A 35 -5.84 17.82 -13.14
N ILE A 36 -6.95 18.01 -12.43
CA ILE A 36 -7.86 16.89 -12.12
C ILE A 36 -9.31 17.27 -12.49
N LEU A 37 -9.50 17.91 -13.65
CA LEU A 37 -10.78 17.78 -14.35
C LEU A 37 -10.73 16.44 -15.08
N MET A 38 -10.93 15.38 -14.29
CA MET A 38 -11.10 14.04 -14.79
C MET A 38 -12.36 14.03 -15.64
N ARG A 39 -12.18 14.14 -16.97
CA ARG A 39 -13.25 13.93 -17.92
C ARG A 39 -13.79 12.50 -17.68
N PRO A 40 -15.09 12.30 -17.41
CA PRO A 40 -15.65 11.00 -17.03
C PRO A 40 -15.69 9.97 -18.19
N ASP A 41 -14.95 10.22 -19.26
CA ASP A 41 -15.00 9.51 -20.53
C ASP A 41 -13.76 8.61 -20.77
N GLN A 42 -12.89 8.43 -19.76
CA GLN A 42 -11.71 7.55 -19.84
C GLN A 42 -11.50 6.75 -18.53
N PRO A 43 -12.47 5.93 -18.09
CA PRO A 43 -12.26 5.02 -16.96
C PRO A 43 -11.06 4.07 -17.18
N THR A 44 -10.73 3.80 -18.44
CA THR A 44 -9.55 3.02 -18.85
C THR A 44 -8.24 3.72 -18.48
N SER A 45 -8.10 5.04 -18.67
CA SER A 45 -6.83 5.71 -18.43
C SER A 45 -6.45 5.78 -16.95
N LEU A 46 -7.43 5.98 -16.05
CA LEU A 46 -7.18 5.92 -14.61
C LEU A 46 -6.85 4.51 -14.16
N LEU A 47 -7.58 3.51 -14.66
CA LEU A 47 -7.34 2.12 -14.32
C LEU A 47 -5.92 1.72 -14.75
N ASN A 48 -5.48 2.12 -15.95
CA ASN A 48 -4.11 1.91 -16.42
C ASN A 48 -3.08 2.56 -15.52
N PHE A 49 -3.33 3.80 -15.08
CA PHE A 49 -2.44 4.49 -14.16
C PHE A 49 -2.33 3.75 -12.82
N VAL A 50 -3.46 3.35 -12.22
CA VAL A 50 -3.49 2.64 -10.95
C VAL A 50 -2.78 1.29 -11.06
N ILE A 51 -3.00 0.53 -12.14
CA ILE A 51 -2.33 -0.76 -12.36
C ILE A 51 -0.84 -0.58 -12.59
N ALA A 52 -0.42 0.41 -13.37
CA ALA A 52 0.99 0.72 -13.57
C ALA A 52 1.68 1.09 -12.25
N GLU A 53 1.02 1.91 -11.42
CA GLU A 53 1.53 2.27 -10.10
C GLU A 53 1.65 1.04 -9.20
N LEU A 54 0.62 0.18 -9.15
CA LEU A 54 0.66 -1.07 -8.38
C LEU A 54 1.81 -1.98 -8.82
N LEU A 55 2.00 -2.17 -10.13
CA LEU A 55 3.10 -2.98 -10.66
C LEU A 55 4.47 -2.39 -10.30
N ASN A 56 4.61 -1.06 -10.37
CA ASN A 56 5.85 -0.38 -10.01
C ASN A 56 6.17 -0.50 -8.52
N THR A 57 5.16 -0.29 -7.66
CA THR A 57 5.32 -0.46 -6.22
C THR A 57 5.57 -1.91 -5.83
N GLU A 58 4.94 -2.87 -6.52
CA GLU A 58 5.18 -4.29 -6.27
C GLU A 58 6.58 -4.71 -6.70
N GLN A 59 7.04 -4.27 -7.87
CA GLN A 59 8.40 -4.54 -8.31
C GLN A 59 9.43 -3.97 -7.31
N SER A 60 9.17 -2.78 -6.78
CA SER A 60 10.03 -2.16 -5.77
C SER A 60 10.02 -2.97 -4.47
N TYR A 61 8.84 -3.38 -4.01
CA TYR A 61 8.67 -4.23 -2.83
C TYR A 61 9.44 -5.56 -2.95
N VAL A 62 9.27 -6.28 -4.07
CA VAL A 62 9.96 -7.55 -4.34
C VAL A 62 11.47 -7.37 -4.39
N ARG A 63 11.95 -6.30 -5.03
CA ARG A 63 13.37 -5.97 -5.08
C ARG A 63 13.94 -5.71 -3.69
N GLU A 64 13.20 -4.99 -2.85
CA GLU A 64 13.59 -4.73 -1.47
C GLU A 64 13.62 -6.01 -0.64
N LEU A 65 12.61 -6.89 -0.75
CA LEU A 65 12.63 -8.20 -0.10
C LEU A 65 13.84 -9.04 -0.55
N GLN A 66 14.12 -9.08 -1.86
CA GLN A 66 15.28 -9.77 -2.41
C GLN A 66 16.60 -9.21 -1.84
N SER A 67 16.68 -7.89 -1.65
CA SER A 67 17.85 -7.26 -1.02
C SER A 67 18.04 -7.69 0.44
N ILE A 68 16.95 -7.90 1.19
CA ILE A 68 17.03 -8.44 2.56
C ILE A 68 17.59 -9.87 2.52
N VAL A 69 17.13 -10.69 1.58
CA VAL A 69 17.63 -12.06 1.41
C VAL A 69 19.12 -12.05 1.08
N ASP A 70 19.54 -11.23 0.11
CA ASP A 70 20.90 -11.25 -0.41
C ASP A 70 21.93 -10.63 0.55
N PHE A 71 21.56 -9.54 1.23
CA PHE A 71 22.50 -8.73 2.00
C PHE A 71 22.34 -8.85 3.51
N TYR A 72 21.29 -9.49 4.00
CA TYR A 72 21.08 -9.74 5.43
C TYR A 72 20.90 -11.23 5.76
N MET A 73 19.97 -11.95 5.14
CA MET A 73 19.77 -13.39 5.46
C MET A 73 20.99 -14.24 5.12
N ARG A 74 21.42 -14.24 3.85
CA ARG A 74 22.55 -15.08 3.43
C ARG A 74 23.82 -14.76 4.21
N PRO A 75 24.17 -13.48 4.45
CA PRO A 75 25.30 -13.15 5.31
C PRO A 75 25.08 -13.55 6.78
N PHE A 76 23.86 -13.53 7.29
CA PHE A 76 23.57 -13.95 8.66
C PHE A 76 23.85 -15.45 8.88
N ASP A 77 23.53 -16.29 7.90
CA ASP A 77 23.77 -17.73 7.94
C ASP A 77 25.20 -18.12 7.51
N ALA A 78 26.00 -17.15 7.03
CA ALA A 78 27.35 -17.40 6.54
C ALA A 78 28.33 -17.68 7.71
N PRO A 79 29.07 -18.81 7.71
CA PRO A 79 29.98 -19.18 8.80
C PRO A 79 31.03 -18.11 9.13
N GLU A 80 31.50 -17.38 8.12
CA GLU A 80 32.46 -16.28 8.27
C GLU A 80 31.91 -15.11 9.10
N ASN A 81 30.59 -14.94 9.17
CA ASN A 81 29.93 -13.85 9.89
C ASN A 81 29.40 -14.29 11.26
N GLU A 82 29.39 -15.59 11.58
CA GLU A 82 28.94 -16.12 12.88
C GLU A 82 29.55 -15.40 14.11
N PRO A 83 30.85 -15.03 14.11
CA PRO A 83 31.46 -14.31 15.23
C PRO A 83 30.88 -12.90 15.42
N LEU A 84 30.27 -12.32 14.39
CA LEU A 84 29.61 -11.00 14.42
C LEU A 84 28.17 -11.10 14.94
N ILE A 85 27.59 -12.31 14.95
CA ILE A 85 26.22 -12.57 15.40
C ILE A 85 26.23 -12.93 16.89
N ALA A 86 25.37 -12.26 17.66
CA ALA A 86 25.19 -12.55 19.07
C ALA A 86 24.77 -14.01 19.29
N SER A 87 25.36 -14.67 20.28
CA SER A 87 25.22 -16.12 20.48
C SER A 87 23.77 -16.61 20.61
N HIS A 88 22.88 -15.79 21.17
CA HIS A 88 21.46 -16.11 21.34
C HIS A 88 20.62 -15.97 20.05
N LEU A 89 21.18 -15.37 19.00
CA LEU A 89 20.55 -15.19 17.69
C LEU A 89 21.05 -16.18 16.63
N ARG A 90 22.15 -16.90 16.92
CA ARG A 90 22.68 -17.94 16.03
C ARG A 90 21.62 -19.01 15.77
N ASP A 91 21.57 -19.49 14.54
CA ASP A 91 20.59 -20.48 14.05
C ASP A 91 19.12 -20.06 14.24
N ARG A 92 18.85 -18.76 14.39
CA ARG A 92 17.49 -18.20 14.57
C ARG A 92 17.05 -17.35 13.38
N SER A 93 17.64 -17.56 12.20
CA SER A 93 17.31 -16.81 10.99
C SER A 93 15.83 -16.91 10.64
N GLU A 94 15.21 -18.08 10.79
CA GLU A 94 13.75 -18.26 10.58
C GLU A 94 12.89 -17.38 11.51
N ILE A 95 13.34 -17.07 12.72
CA ILE A 95 12.60 -16.19 13.65
C ILE A 95 12.82 -14.72 13.29
N ILE A 96 14.03 -14.36 12.89
CA ILE A 96 14.41 -12.97 12.59
C ILE A 96 13.81 -12.52 11.26
N PHE A 97 13.88 -13.38 10.25
CA PHE A 97 13.49 -13.06 8.88
C PHE A 97 12.12 -13.64 8.50
N GLY A 98 11.58 -14.56 9.28
CA GLY A 98 10.25 -15.12 9.03
C GLY A 98 10.13 -15.77 7.66
N ASN A 99 9.01 -15.51 6.99
CA ASN A 99 8.71 -16.04 5.66
C ASN A 99 9.15 -15.10 4.51
N ILE A 100 10.07 -14.16 4.74
CA ILE A 100 10.56 -13.24 3.69
C ILE A 100 10.94 -13.97 2.39
N PRO A 101 11.67 -15.10 2.39
CA PRO A 101 12.00 -15.82 1.15
C PRO A 101 10.77 -16.25 0.35
N ASP A 102 9.70 -16.68 1.03
CA ASP A 102 8.46 -17.11 0.39
C ASP A 102 7.70 -15.93 -0.24
N LEU A 103 7.87 -14.74 0.33
CA LEU A 103 7.21 -13.51 -0.13
C LEU A 103 7.86 -12.89 -1.38
N VAL A 104 9.11 -13.22 -1.71
CA VAL A 104 9.80 -12.62 -2.86
C VAL A 104 9.15 -13.01 -4.20
N GLY A 105 8.70 -14.26 -4.35
CA GLY A 105 8.25 -14.78 -5.66
C GLY A 105 6.74 -14.66 -5.93
N SER A 106 5.91 -14.94 -4.92
CA SER A 106 4.46 -15.11 -5.12
C SER A 106 3.67 -13.84 -5.51
N PRO A 107 3.96 -12.64 -4.98
CA PRO A 107 3.12 -11.45 -5.20
C PRO A 107 3.23 -10.85 -6.61
N PHE A 108 4.45 -10.78 -7.17
CA PHE A 108 4.70 -10.13 -8.45
C PHE A 108 4.07 -10.87 -9.63
N ASP A 109 4.19 -12.21 -9.63
CA ASP A 109 3.66 -13.06 -10.71
C ASP A 109 2.13 -12.99 -10.77
N LEU A 110 1.47 -12.97 -9.61
CA LEU A 110 0.01 -12.85 -9.53
C LEU A 110 -0.49 -11.50 -10.05
N LEU A 111 0.22 -10.39 -9.73
CA LEU A 111 -0.17 -9.06 -10.21
C LEU A 111 0.01 -8.91 -11.71
N ILE A 112 1.07 -9.48 -12.29
CA ILE A 112 1.24 -9.53 -13.74
C ILE A 112 0.11 -10.33 -14.38
N GLU A 113 -0.24 -11.50 -13.81
CA GLU A 113 -1.33 -12.32 -14.34
C GLU A 113 -2.67 -11.58 -14.30
N ILE A 114 -2.95 -10.83 -13.22
CA ILE A 114 -4.15 -9.99 -13.11
C ILE A 114 -4.11 -8.88 -14.16
N ALA A 115 -2.99 -8.16 -14.31
CA ALA A 115 -2.82 -7.08 -15.28
C ALA A 115 -3.02 -7.54 -16.74
N LEU A 116 -2.53 -8.73 -17.08
CA LEU A 116 -2.75 -9.36 -18.38
C LEU A 116 -4.22 -9.76 -18.59
N LYS A 117 -4.89 -10.30 -17.56
CA LYS A 117 -6.31 -10.69 -17.62
C LYS A 117 -7.27 -9.53 -17.80
N ILE A 118 -6.93 -8.34 -17.29
CA ILE A 118 -7.74 -7.12 -17.46
C ILE A 118 -7.49 -6.40 -18.81
N GLY A 119 -6.64 -6.96 -19.68
CA GLY A 119 -6.48 -6.46 -21.05
C GLY A 119 -5.73 -5.13 -21.16
N LEU A 120 -4.91 -4.81 -20.16
CA LEU A 120 -4.02 -3.66 -20.22
C LEU A 120 -2.72 -4.09 -20.89
N ASN A 121 -2.59 -3.71 -22.16
CA ASN A 121 -1.40 -3.90 -22.97
C ASN A 121 -0.71 -2.55 -23.17
#